data_AF-A0A8X6IMS8-F1
#
_entry.id   AF-A0A8X6IMS8-F1
#
_cell.length_a   1.000
_cell.length_b   1.000
_cell.length_c   1.000
_cell.angle_alpha   90.00
_cell.angle_beta   90.00
_cell.angle_gamma   90.00
#
_symmetry.space_group_name_H-M   'P 1'
#
loop_
_entity.id
_entity.type
_entity.pdbx_description
1 polymer ?
#
loop_
_entity_poly.entity_id
_entity_poly.type
_entity_poly.pdbx_seq_one_letter_code
_entity_poly.pdbx_strand_id
1 'polypeptide(L)'
;MGGVDLADQMANVYGLDRTSCKWWKKAFFRLLMSSEVNSWIVYCELKHRKTPLLDSILPLAEALMASGKLNAQYQRHRGTGRPSKTSRSLLNVGDHLPVTTATKKKRRWWVNVHNKRRNYALK
;
A
#
# COMPACT_ATOMS: atom_id res chain seq x y z
N MET A 1 -16.00 -25.24 18.45
CA MET A 1 -14.74 -25.18 17.68
C MET A 1 -14.63 -24.00 16.71
N GLY A 2 -15.64 -23.11 16.55
CA GLY A 2 -15.59 -22.00 15.57
C GLY A 2 -14.98 -20.67 16.04
N GLY A 3 -14.40 -20.61 17.24
CA GLY A 3 -13.89 -19.34 17.79
C GLY A 3 -12.67 -18.79 17.01
N VAL A 4 -11.81 -19.68 16.54
CA VAL A 4 -10.62 -19.31 15.75
C VAL A 4 -11.04 -18.80 14.37
N ASP A 5 -11.97 -19.49 13.70
CA ASP A 5 -12.49 -19.08 12.38
C ASP A 5 -13.22 -17.74 12.46
N LEU A 6 -13.98 -17.52 13.54
CA LEU A 6 -14.66 -16.25 13.78
C LEU A 6 -13.66 -15.11 13.98
N ALA A 7 -12.60 -15.33 14.76
CA ALA A 7 -11.56 -14.33 14.96
C ALA A 7 -10.82 -14.00 13.65
N ASP A 8 -10.52 -15.00 12.82
CA ASP A 8 -9.94 -14.80 11.50
C ASP A 8 -10.90 -14.02 10.58
N GLN A 9 -12.17 -14.39 10.56
CA GLN A 9 -13.19 -13.70 9.80
C GLN A 9 -13.26 -12.22 10.19
N MET A 10 -13.35 -11.90 11.49
CA MET A 10 -13.42 -10.53 11.98
C MET A 10 -12.18 -9.70 11.62
N ALA A 11 -10.99 -10.27 11.72
CA ALA A 11 -9.75 -9.61 11.32
C ALA A 11 -9.69 -9.36 9.80
N ASN A 12 -10.33 -10.22 8.99
CA ASN A 12 -10.37 -10.08 7.54
C ASN A 12 -11.49 -9.15 7.04
N VAL A 13 -12.57 -8.89 7.79
CA VAL A 13 -13.66 -7.98 7.37
C VAL A 13 -13.14 -6.59 7.02
N TYR A 14 -12.23 -6.04 7.84
CA TYR A 14 -11.56 -4.76 7.60
C TYR A 14 -10.08 -4.95 7.25
N GLY A 15 -9.77 -6.07 6.59
CA GLY A 15 -8.40 -6.44 6.23
C GLY A 15 -7.70 -5.37 5.40
N LEU A 16 -6.50 -4.99 5.81
CA LEU A 16 -5.66 -4.07 5.07
C LEU A 16 -4.91 -4.81 3.96
N ASP A 17 -5.56 -4.99 2.81
CA ASP A 17 -4.98 -5.63 1.62
C ASP A 17 -3.95 -4.72 0.94
N ARG A 18 -2.73 -4.71 1.50
CA ARG A 18 -1.57 -4.08 0.87
C ARG A 18 -0.83 -5.06 -0.03
N THR A 19 -0.68 -4.69 -1.30
CA THR A 19 0.17 -5.38 -2.29
C THR A 19 1.66 -5.16 -1.98
N SER A 20 2.14 -5.59 -0.82
CA SER A 20 3.56 -5.58 -0.47
C SER A 20 4.21 -6.90 -0.86
N CYS A 21 5.36 -6.82 -1.54
CA CYS A 21 6.21 -7.99 -1.78
C CYS A 21 6.95 -8.47 -0.51
N LYS A 22 7.07 -7.62 0.52
CA LYS A 22 7.73 -7.97 1.79
C LYS A 22 6.73 -8.70 2.71
N TRP A 23 7.06 -9.93 3.13
CA TRP A 23 6.20 -10.80 3.93
C TRP A 23 5.92 -10.23 5.34
N TRP A 24 6.92 -9.63 5.98
CA TRP A 24 6.78 -9.09 7.34
C TRP A 24 5.74 -7.97 7.45
N LYS A 25 5.51 -7.22 6.36
CA LYS A 25 4.44 -6.21 6.32
C LYS A 25 3.07 -6.85 6.45
N LYS A 26 2.86 -8.02 5.83
CA LYS A 26 1.58 -8.75 5.94
C LYS A 26 1.36 -9.22 7.38
N ALA A 27 2.41 -9.76 8.02
CA ALA A 27 2.35 -10.17 9.42
C ALA A 27 2.03 -8.98 10.34
N PHE A 28 2.68 -7.83 10.13
CA PHE A 28 2.40 -6.62 10.90
C PHE A 28 0.93 -6.16 10.80
N PHE A 29 0.39 -6.03 9.58
CA PHE A 29 -1.00 -5.60 9.42
C PHE A 29 -1.99 -6.61 9.97
N ARG A 30 -1.67 -7.90 9.87
CA ARG A 30 -2.49 -8.96 10.45
C ARG A 30 -2.54 -8.84 11.98
N LEU A 31 -1.39 -8.67 12.63
CA LEU A 31 -1.31 -8.49 14.08
C LEU A 31 -1.99 -7.19 14.54
N LEU A 32 -1.86 -6.10 13.77
CA LEU A 32 -2.53 -4.84 14.04
C LEU A 32 -4.05 -5.00 14.06
N MET A 33 -4.63 -5.64 13.04
CA MET A 33 -6.07 -5.88 12.97
C MET A 33 -6.55 -6.82 14.08
N SER A 34 -5.78 -7.88 14.39
CA SER A 34 -6.11 -8.78 15.51
C SER A 34 -6.09 -8.05 16.86
N SER A 35 -5.12 -7.15 17.09
CA SER A 35 -5.06 -6.34 18.31
C SER A 35 -6.26 -5.41 18.42
N GLU A 36 -6.70 -4.81 17.31
CA GLU A 36 -7.85 -3.91 17.28
C GLU A 36 -9.15 -4.65 17.57
N VAL A 37 -9.37 -5.82 16.96
CA VAL A 37 -10.54 -6.67 17.27
C VAL A 37 -10.58 -7.04 18.75
N ASN A 38 -9.44 -7.39 19.34
CA ASN A 38 -9.34 -7.70 20.76
C ASN A 38 -9.68 -6.48 21.64
N SER A 39 -9.16 -5.30 21.31
CA SER A 39 -9.49 -4.07 22.04
C SER A 39 -10.97 -3.72 21.94
N TRP A 40 -11.58 -3.94 20.77
CA TRP A 40 -13.01 -3.72 20.55
C TRP A 40 -13.87 -4.69 21.37
N ILE A 41 -13.48 -5.97 21.49
CA ILE A 41 -14.17 -6.95 22.35
C ILE A 41 -14.16 -6.45 23.80
N VAL A 42 -12.99 -6.09 24.32
CA VAL A 42 -12.84 -5.56 25.68
C VAL A 42 -13.68 -4.30 25.88
N TYR A 43 -13.68 -3.39 24.90
CA TYR A 43 -14.51 -2.18 24.95
C TYR A 43 -16.01 -2.50 25.03
N CYS A 44 -16.49 -3.44 24.21
CA CYS A 44 -17.89 -3.86 24.20
C CYS A 44 -18.29 -4.52 25.53
N GLU A 45 -17.41 -5.32 26.12
CA GLU A 45 -17.61 -5.94 27.43
C GLU A 45 -17.69 -4.88 28.54
N LEU A 46 -16.76 -3.92 28.56
CA LEU A 46 -16.73 -2.84 29.57
C LEU A 46 -17.92 -1.89 29.47
N LYS A 47 -18.43 -1.62 28.27
CA LYS A 47 -19.55 -0.70 28.06
C LYS A 47 -20.92 -1.39 28.04
N HIS A 48 -20.95 -2.73 28.10
CA HIS A 48 -22.15 -3.55 27.92
C HIS A 48 -22.99 -3.13 26.70
N ARG A 49 -22.32 -2.68 25.63
CA ARG A 49 -22.94 -2.18 24.40
C ARG A 49 -22.20 -2.77 23.22
N LYS A 50 -22.97 -3.27 22.25
CA LYS A 50 -22.43 -3.75 20.98
C LYS A 50 -22.37 -2.58 19.99
N THR A 51 -21.19 -2.00 19.83
CA THR A 51 -20.92 -1.02 18.77
C THR A 51 -20.34 -1.75 17.56
N PRO A 52 -20.57 -1.30 16.33
CA PRO A 52 -19.91 -1.91 15.18
C PRO A 52 -18.40 -1.68 15.25
N LEU A 53 -17.62 -2.66 14.79
CA LEU A 53 -16.14 -2.61 14.81
C LEU A 53 -15.57 -1.40 14.03
N LEU A 54 -16.27 -0.93 12.99
CA LEU A 54 -15.86 0.25 12.23
C LEU A 54 -15.78 1.51 13.10
N ASP A 55 -16.69 1.63 14.08
CA ASP A 55 -16.76 2.79 14.97
C ASP A 55 -15.60 2.82 15.97
N SER A 56 -14.88 1.71 16.20
CA SER A 56 -13.62 1.73 16.96
C SER A 56 -12.41 2.03 16.07
N ILE A 57 -12.41 1.49 14.85
CA ILE A 57 -11.30 1.67 13.89
C ILE A 57 -11.14 3.13 13.48
N LEU A 58 -12.24 3.85 13.20
CA LEU A 58 -12.21 5.24 12.76
C LEU A 58 -11.50 6.18 13.75
N PRO A 59 -11.94 6.30 15.02
CA PRO A 59 -11.27 7.16 16.00
C PRO A 59 -9.85 6.69 16.30
N LEU A 60 -9.57 5.38 16.27
CA LEU A 60 -8.20 4.88 16.40
C LEU A 60 -7.31 5.38 15.25
N ALA A 61 -7.79 5.29 14.01
CA ALA A 61 -7.03 5.76 12.85
C ALA A 61 -6.75 7.26 12.94
N GLU A 62 -7.74 8.06 13.36
CA GLU A 62 -7.58 9.50 13.58
C GLU A 62 -6.53 9.80 14.66
N ALA A 63 -6.57 9.10 15.79
CA ALA A 63 -5.60 9.24 16.87
C ALA A 63 -4.18 8.84 16.43
N LEU A 64 -4.03 7.73 15.70
CA LEU A 64 -2.74 7.29 15.16
C LEU A 64 -2.19 8.29 14.14
N MET A 65 -3.05 8.88 13.31
CA MET A 65 -2.65 9.91 12.34
C MET A 65 -2.30 11.24 13.00
N ALA A 66 -2.87 11.58 14.17
CA ALA A 66 -2.66 12.87 14.81
C ALA A 66 -1.18 13.15 15.08
N SER A 67 -0.44 12.17 15.64
CA SER A 67 1.01 12.30 15.86
C SER A 67 1.79 12.43 14.55
N GLY A 68 1.38 11.68 13.52
CA GLY A 68 1.98 11.74 12.19
C GLY A 68 1.77 13.10 11.53
N LYS A 69 0.60 13.72 11.67
CA LYS A 69 0.30 15.05 11.12
C LYS A 69 1.13 16.15 11.76
N LEU A 70 1.35 16.08 13.07
CA LEU A 70 2.19 17.05 13.81
C LEU A 70 3.67 16.94 13.41
N ASN A 71 4.16 15.72 13.22
CA ASN A 71 5.56 15.45 12.87
C ASN A 71 5.84 15.46 11.37
N ALA A 72 4.81 15.50 10.52
CA ALA A 72 4.94 15.55 9.08
C ALA A 72 5.39 16.94 8.60
N GLN A 73 6.61 17.34 8.94
CA GLN A 73 7.34 18.37 8.22
C GLN A 73 7.97 17.84 6.91
N TYR A 74 7.35 16.83 6.29
CA TYR A 74 7.77 16.42 4.95
C TYR A 74 7.28 17.48 3.96
N GLN A 75 8.11 18.50 3.75
CA GLN A 75 8.12 19.24 2.50
C GLN A 75 8.28 18.16 1.43
N ARG A 76 7.23 17.87 0.66
CA ARG A 76 7.43 17.17 -0.61
C ARG A 76 8.48 17.99 -1.31
N HIS A 77 9.70 17.48 -1.43
CA HIS A 77 10.65 18.06 -2.34
C HIS A 77 9.90 17.98 -3.67
N ARG A 78 9.39 19.11 -4.16
CA ARG A 78 8.84 19.23 -5.51
C ARG A 78 10.04 19.17 -6.47
N GLY A 79 10.89 18.16 -6.32
CA GLY A 79 11.79 17.72 -7.36
C GLY A 79 10.91 17.06 -8.39
N THR A 80 11.07 17.49 -9.65
CA THR A 80 10.33 17.02 -10.83
C THR A 80 9.06 17.80 -11.19
N GLY A 81 9.16 19.13 -11.20
CA GLY A 81 8.60 19.84 -12.35
C GLY A 81 9.21 19.30 -13.65
N ARG A 82 8.45 19.33 -14.76
CA ARG A 82 8.95 18.98 -16.10
C ARG A 82 10.27 19.73 -16.34
N PRO A 83 11.39 19.05 -16.64
CA PRO A 83 12.64 19.75 -16.91
C PRO A 83 12.42 20.77 -18.02
N SER A 84 12.86 22.01 -17.79
CA SER A 84 12.76 23.06 -18.80
C SER A 84 13.58 22.62 -20.02
N LYS A 85 13.12 22.96 -21.23
CA LYS A 85 13.81 22.57 -22.47
C LYS A 85 15.27 23.03 -22.51
N THR A 86 15.62 24.04 -21.72
CA THR A 86 16.94 24.67 -21.62
C THR A 86 17.96 23.83 -20.85
N SER A 87 17.54 22.92 -19.97
CA SER A 87 18.49 22.09 -19.20
C SER A 87 19.08 20.92 -19.99
N ARG A 88 18.74 20.80 -21.29
CA ARG A 88 19.18 19.69 -22.15
C ARG A 88 20.48 19.95 -22.90
N SER A 89 21.04 21.16 -22.90
CA SER A 89 22.15 21.49 -23.80
C SER A 89 23.56 21.44 -23.19
N LEU A 90 23.75 20.95 -21.97
CA LEU A 90 25.08 20.99 -21.31
C LEU A 90 25.64 19.62 -20.87
N LEU A 91 25.10 18.51 -21.38
CA LEU A 91 25.65 17.18 -21.14
C LEU A 91 25.76 16.38 -22.44
N ASN A 92 26.45 16.96 -23.43
CA ASN A 92 26.90 16.22 -24.62
C ASN A 92 28.19 15.46 -24.33
N VAL A 93 28.07 14.43 -23.49
CA VAL A 93 28.94 13.25 -23.57
C VAL A 93 28.07 12.11 -24.09
N GLY A 94 28.18 11.84 -25.39
CA GLY A 94 27.65 10.62 -26.02
C GLY A 94 26.13 10.62 -26.27
N ASP A 95 25.71 11.32 -27.32
CA ASP A 95 24.38 11.19 -27.91
C ASP A 95 24.17 9.76 -28.46
N HIS A 96 23.66 8.87 -27.62
CA HIS A 96 23.00 7.65 -28.05
C HIS A 96 21.53 7.95 -28.36
N LEU A 97 21.29 8.88 -29.28
CA LEU A 97 19.93 9.08 -29.81
C LEU A 97 19.60 7.91 -30.76
N PRO A 98 18.40 7.31 -30.65
CA PRO A 98 18.01 6.23 -31.54
C PRO A 98 17.78 6.80 -32.94
N VAL A 99 18.51 6.28 -33.93
CA VAL A 99 18.25 6.53 -35.35
C VAL A 99 16.81 6.10 -35.64
N THR A 100 15.98 7.04 -36.07
CA THR A 100 14.61 6.76 -36.51
C THR A 100 14.65 6.02 -37.83
N THR A 101 14.68 4.69 -37.79
CA THR A 101 14.34 3.89 -38.96
C THR A 101 12.83 3.80 -39.06
N ALA A 102 12.31 4.01 -40.28
CA ALA A 102 10.89 4.06 -40.57
C ALA A 102 10.25 2.66 -40.46
N THR A 103 10.04 2.14 -39.25
CA THR A 103 9.16 0.99 -39.04
C THR A 103 8.24 1.21 -37.84
N LYS A 104 6.95 1.25 -38.14
CA LYS A 104 5.85 1.39 -37.20
C LYS A 104 5.85 0.22 -36.20
N LYS A 105 6.16 0.46 -34.93
CA LYS A 105 5.58 -0.33 -33.81
C LYS A 105 5.67 0.42 -32.47
N LYS A 106 4.54 1.02 -32.11
CA LYS A 106 4.28 1.65 -30.81
C LYS A 106 4.27 0.54 -29.73
N ARG A 107 5.42 0.24 -29.10
CA ARG A 107 5.46 -0.71 -27.98
C ARG A 107 4.94 -0.03 -26.71
N ARG A 108 3.68 -0.32 -26.40
CA ARG A 108 2.97 0.03 -25.17
C ARG A 108 3.57 -0.78 -24.01
N TRP A 109 4.44 -0.16 -23.21
CA TRP A 109 5.08 -0.77 -22.03
C TRP A 109 4.18 -0.77 -20.79
N TRP A 110 2.98 -1.34 -20.90
CA TRP A 110 2.20 -1.78 -19.75
C TRP A 110 1.65 -3.17 -20.07
N VAL A 111 1.69 -4.07 -19.08
CA VAL A 111 1.34 -5.51 -19.13
C VAL A 111 2.57 -6.43 -19.24
N ASN A 112 3.41 -6.49 -18.21
CA ASN A 112 4.24 -7.69 -17.98
C ASN A 112 4.64 -7.96 -16.51
N VAL A 113 3.91 -7.39 -15.55
CA VAL A 113 4.09 -7.77 -14.12
C VAL A 113 3.12 -8.88 -13.70
N HIS A 114 2.00 -9.09 -14.42
CA HIS A 114 0.99 -10.10 -14.07
C HIS A 114 1.23 -11.50 -14.68
N ASN A 115 2.14 -11.67 -15.64
CA ASN A 115 2.33 -12.96 -16.32
C ASN A 115 3.48 -13.81 -15.76
N LYS A 116 4.34 -13.23 -14.89
CA LYS A 116 5.49 -13.95 -14.34
C LYS A 116 5.13 -14.92 -13.21
N ARG A 117 3.92 -14.82 -12.63
CA ARG A 117 3.45 -15.73 -11.56
C ARG A 117 2.68 -16.96 -12.05
N ARG A 118 2.24 -17.00 -13.32
CA ARG A 118 1.51 -18.16 -13.87
C ARG A 118 2.41 -19.33 -14.29
N ASN A 119 3.70 -19.09 -14.55
CA ASN A 119 4.62 -20.13 -15.04
C ASN A 119 5.36 -20.92 -13.95
N TYR A 120 5.09 -20.68 -12.67
CA TYR A 120 5.67 -21.46 -11.56
C TYR A 120 4.65 -22.40 -10.86
N ALA A 121 3.43 -22.52 -11.41
CA ALA A 121 2.36 -23.36 -10.84
C ALA A 121 2.06 -24.63 -11.67
N LEU A 122 2.85 -24.91 -12.71
CA LEU A 122 2.77 -26.12 -13.53
C LEU A 122 4.18 -26.65 -13.78
N LYS A 123 4.81 -27.17 -12.74
CA LYS A 123 5.88 -28.16 -12.79
C LYS A 123 5.76 -29.06 -11.57
#